data_AF-A0A3R6UJ72-F1
#
_entry.id   AF-A0A3R6UJ72-F1
#
_cell.length_a   1.000
_cell.length_b   1.000
_cell.length_c   1.000
_cell.angle_alpha   90.00
_cell.angle_beta   90.00
_cell.angle_gamma   90.00
#
_symmetry.space_group_name_H-M   'P 1'
#
loop_
_entity.id
_entity.type
_entity.pdbx_description
1 polymer ?
#
loop_
_entity_poly.entity_id
_entity_poly.type
_entity_poly.pdbx_seq_one_letter_code
_entity_poly.pdbx_strand_id
1 'polypeptide(L)'
;MTTLIKTLNITNAELNVITAGRRLPLARFAGKIEIKEIKNITPILGRQCKGEKIIHASFMLCEDIEYQIQNEFNSGKVYEALGDVQGESSCERLLFSGLRYEDMEPVSGKVTFEVTDLELIRKMLDM
;
A
#
# COMPACT_ATOMS: atom_id res chain seq x y z
N MET A 1 -5.06 -14.97 -11.06
CA MET A 1 -4.50 -15.71 -9.90
C MET A 1 -3.70 -14.72 -9.08
N THR A 2 -3.96 -14.65 -7.78
CA THR A 2 -3.25 -13.73 -6.87
C THR A 2 -2.43 -14.55 -5.89
N THR A 3 -1.14 -14.26 -5.78
CA THR A 3 -0.21 -14.94 -4.87
C THR A 3 0.42 -13.93 -3.95
N LEU A 4 0.36 -14.14 -2.63
CA LEU A 4 1.10 -13.33 -1.66
C LEU A 4 2.59 -13.67 -1.76
N ILE A 5 3.42 -12.67 -2.00
CA ILE A 5 4.89 -12.82 -2.11
C ILE A 5 5.53 -12.58 -0.75
N LYS A 6 5.17 -11.47 -0.10
CA LYS A 6 5.82 -11.01 1.13
C LYS A 6 4.87 -10.17 1.96
N THR A 7 5.02 -10.25 3.27
CA THR A 7 4.35 -9.38 4.23
C THR A 7 5.38 -8.71 5.11
N LEU A 8 5.32 -7.38 5.20
CA LEU A 8 6.17 -6.57 6.08
C LEU A 8 5.29 -5.88 7.12
N ASN A 9 5.82 -5.67 8.31
CA ASN A 9 5.14 -4.89 9.34
C ASN A 9 5.65 -3.45 9.29
N ILE A 10 4.77 -2.49 9.52
CA ILE A 10 5.13 -1.07 9.66
C ILE A 10 4.64 -0.54 11.01
N THR A 11 5.50 0.20 11.70
CA THR A 11 5.20 0.83 13.00
C THR A 11 5.57 2.31 12.97
N ASN A 12 5.13 3.07 13.98
CA ASN A 12 5.33 4.52 14.09
C ASN A 12 4.97 5.28 12.80
N ALA A 13 3.92 4.82 12.10
CA ALA A 13 3.60 5.31 10.78
C ALA A 13 2.68 6.54 10.85
N GLU A 14 2.92 7.48 9.95
CA GLU A 14 2.14 8.71 9.80
C GLU A 14 1.61 8.79 8.38
N LEU A 15 0.29 8.90 8.24
CA LEU A 15 -0.41 9.05 6.98
C LEU A 15 -0.75 10.52 6.76
N ASN A 16 -0.41 11.02 5.60
CA ASN A 16 -0.73 12.36 5.14
C ASN A 16 -1.54 12.28 3.85
N VAL A 17 -2.42 13.25 3.67
CA VAL A 17 -3.14 13.46 2.41
C VAL A 17 -2.59 14.69 1.71
N ILE A 18 -2.34 14.56 0.41
CA ILE A 18 -1.91 15.67 -0.44
C ILE A 18 -3.16 16.23 -1.13
N THR A 19 -3.54 17.47 -0.81
CA THR A 19 -4.71 18.13 -1.40
C THR A 19 -4.38 19.60 -1.66
N ALA A 20 -4.66 20.07 -2.88
CA ALA A 20 -4.40 21.45 -3.30
C ALA A 20 -2.94 21.92 -3.02
N GLY A 21 -1.96 21.04 -3.24
CA GLY A 21 -0.54 21.33 -3.00
C GLY A 21 -0.13 21.41 -1.53
N ARG A 22 -1.02 21.06 -0.58
CA ARG A 22 -0.73 21.02 0.85
C ARG A 22 -0.70 19.57 1.34
N ARG A 23 0.26 19.30 2.24
CA ARG A 23 0.37 18.06 3.00
C ARG A 23 -0.39 18.23 4.31
N LEU A 24 -1.43 17.44 4.51
CA LEU A 24 -2.25 17.47 5.72
C LEU A 24 -2.12 16.15 6.47
N PRO A 25 -1.80 16.16 7.78
CA PRO A 25 -1.69 14.93 8.54
C PRO A 25 -3.09 14.33 8.73
N LEU A 26 -3.23 13.04 8.45
CA LEU A 26 -4.51 12.36 8.44
C LEU A 26 -4.62 11.38 9.60
N ALA A 27 -3.61 10.53 9.79
CA ALA A 27 -3.60 9.58 10.89
C ALA A 27 -2.20 9.15 11.32
N ARG A 28 -2.07 8.68 12.57
CA ARG A 28 -0.95 7.84 13.01
C ARG A 28 -1.44 6.41 13.16
N PHE A 29 -0.61 5.43 12.84
CA PHE A 29 -1.05 4.02 12.81
C PHE A 29 0.14 3.05 12.87
N ALA A 30 -0.20 1.79 13.17
CA ALA A 30 0.62 0.63 12.81
C ALA A 30 -0.07 -0.15 11.70
N GLY A 31 0.66 -1.00 10.98
CA GLY A 31 0.08 -1.63 9.80
C GLY A 31 0.91 -2.77 9.24
N LYS A 32 0.45 -3.25 8.09
CA LYS A 32 1.14 -4.28 7.31
C LYS A 32 1.17 -3.91 5.84
N ILE A 33 2.25 -4.27 5.19
CA ILE A 33 2.45 -4.10 3.75
C ILE A 33 2.45 -5.50 3.15
N GLU A 34 1.52 -5.75 2.24
CA GLU A 34 1.44 -7.02 1.52
C GLU A 34 1.87 -6.81 0.06
N ILE A 35 2.91 -7.53 -0.35
CA ILE A 35 3.34 -7.56 -1.75
C ILE A 35 2.74 -8.79 -2.40
N LYS A 36 1.93 -8.58 -3.44
CA LYS A 36 1.18 -9.61 -4.15
C LYS A 36 1.57 -9.65 -5.62
N GLU A 37 1.57 -10.85 -6.17
CA GLU A 37 1.70 -11.12 -7.59
C GLU A 37 0.32 -11.39 -8.17
N ILE A 38 -0.11 -10.57 -9.13
CA ILE A 38 -1.36 -10.76 -9.84
C ILE A 38 -1.02 -11.25 -11.25
N LYS A 39 -1.47 -12.46 -11.57
CA LYS A 39 -1.43 -13.03 -12.92
C LYS A 39 -2.80 -12.94 -13.56
N ASN A 40 -2.90 -12.14 -14.61
CA ASN A 40 -4.08 -12.09 -15.47
C ASN A 40 -3.80 -12.89 -16.74
N ILE A 41 -4.61 -13.91 -16.98
CA ILE A 41 -4.56 -14.70 -18.21
C ILE A 41 -5.81 -14.32 -18.98
N THR A 42 -5.63 -13.57 -20.07
CA THR A 42 -6.74 -13.29 -20.99
C THR A 42 -6.74 -14.36 -22.08
N PRO A 43 -7.69 -15.31 -22.06
CA PRO A 43 -7.77 -16.30 -23.11
C PRO A 43 -8.16 -15.62 -24.42
N ILE A 44 -7.36 -15.81 -25.47
CA ILE A 44 -7.68 -15.37 -26.83
C ILE A 44 -7.86 -16.63 -27.68
N LEU A 45 -9.06 -16.82 -28.21
CA LEU A 45 -9.37 -17.99 -29.02
C LEU A 45 -8.42 -18.07 -30.23
N GLY A 46 -7.76 -19.22 -30.41
CA GLY A 46 -6.83 -19.46 -31.52
C GLY A 46 -5.44 -18.81 -31.38
N ARG A 47 -5.09 -18.23 -30.24
CA ARG A 47 -3.73 -17.73 -29.94
C ARG A 47 -3.20 -18.29 -28.62
N GLN A 48 -1.88 -18.38 -28.50
CA GLN A 48 -1.24 -18.71 -27.23
C GLN A 48 -1.59 -17.61 -26.20
N CYS A 49 -2.13 -18.00 -25.04
CA CYS A 49 -2.58 -17.06 -24.02
C CYS A 49 -1.43 -16.14 -23.60
N LYS A 50 -1.62 -14.82 -23.70
CA LYS A 50 -0.67 -13.83 -23.19
C LYS A 50 -1.02 -13.57 -21.73
N GLY A 51 -0.18 -14.09 -20.82
CA GLY A 51 -0.29 -13.78 -19.39
C GLY A 51 0.38 -12.46 -19.08
N GLU A 52 -0.33 -11.55 -18.41
CA GLU A 52 0.27 -10.35 -17.83
C GLU A 52 0.56 -10.63 -16.35
N LYS A 53 1.79 -10.33 -15.93
CA LYS A 53 2.28 -10.53 -14.57
C LYS A 53 2.56 -9.15 -13.96
N ILE A 54 1.77 -8.77 -12.97
CA ILE A 54 1.88 -7.47 -12.29
C ILE A 54 2.25 -7.73 -10.83
N ILE A 55 3.27 -7.03 -10.33
CA ILE A 55 3.59 -6.99 -8.89
C ILE A 55 2.91 -5.76 -8.34
N HIS A 56 2.08 -5.96 -7.33
CA HIS A 56 1.33 -4.91 -6.66
C HIS A 56 1.63 -4.98 -5.17
N ALA A 57 1.86 -3.84 -4.52
CA ALA A 57 1.99 -3.78 -3.08
C ALA A 57 0.82 -3.01 -2.49
N SER A 58 0.14 -3.65 -1.55
CA SER A 58 -0.98 -3.10 -0.82
C SER A 58 -0.51 -2.69 0.57
N PHE A 59 -0.70 -1.42 0.89
CA PHE A 59 -0.37 -0.82 2.16
C PHE A 59 -1.64 -0.77 3.02
N MET A 60 -1.63 -1.44 4.17
CA MET A 60 -2.82 -1.63 4.98
C MET A 60 -2.63 -1.03 6.36
N LEU A 61 -3.52 -0.10 6.72
CA LEU A 61 -3.61 0.40 8.09
C LEU A 61 -4.33 -0.64 8.94
N CYS A 62 -3.71 -1.09 10.02
CA CYS A 62 -4.26 -2.12 10.91
C CYS A 62 -4.09 -1.67 12.36
N GLU A 63 -5.20 -1.52 13.09
CA GLU A 63 -5.23 -1.20 14.53
C GLU A 63 -4.61 0.19 14.88
N ASP A 64 -5.09 0.81 15.96
CA ASP A 64 -4.59 2.09 16.50
C ASP A 64 -4.51 3.27 15.50
N ILE A 65 -5.56 3.47 14.69
CA ILE A 65 -5.65 4.63 13.80
C ILE A 65 -6.10 5.86 14.60
N GLU A 66 -5.16 6.76 14.90
CA GLU A 66 -5.46 8.06 15.49
C GLU A 66 -5.71 9.11 14.40
N TYR A 67 -6.98 9.31 14.05
CA TYR A 67 -7.38 10.34 13.07
C TYR A 67 -7.12 11.75 13.60
N GLN A 68 -6.32 12.52 12.86
CA GLN A 68 -6.00 13.91 13.21
C GLN A 68 -6.96 14.92 12.58
N ILE A 69 -7.66 14.54 11.51
CA ILE A 69 -8.63 15.38 10.78
C ILE A 69 -9.80 14.51 10.35
N GLN A 70 -11.04 15.00 10.45
CA GLN A 70 -12.20 14.38 9.80
C GLN A 70 -12.10 14.61 8.29
N ASN A 71 -11.44 13.68 7.60
CA ASN A 71 -11.31 13.72 6.15
C ASN A 71 -11.56 12.31 5.62
N GLU A 72 -12.58 12.16 4.78
CA GLU A 72 -12.89 10.86 4.18
C GLU A 72 -11.81 10.43 3.19
N PHE A 73 -11.55 9.13 3.16
CA PHE A 73 -10.70 8.50 2.15
C PHE A 73 -11.37 8.59 0.78
N ASN A 74 -10.61 8.97 -0.26
CA ASN A 74 -11.15 9.22 -1.58
C ASN A 74 -10.12 8.84 -2.66
N SER A 75 -10.58 8.10 -3.68
CA SER A 75 -9.77 7.65 -4.82
C SER A 75 -9.19 8.79 -5.68
N GLY A 76 -9.76 10.00 -5.62
CA GLY A 76 -9.25 11.20 -6.29
C GLY A 76 -8.14 11.94 -5.53
N LYS A 77 -7.79 11.50 -4.31
CA LYS A 77 -6.72 12.08 -3.51
C LYS A 77 -5.46 11.22 -3.56
N VAL A 78 -4.32 11.86 -3.36
CA VAL A 78 -3.02 11.20 -3.25
C VAL A 78 -2.60 11.19 -1.79
N TYR A 79 -2.08 10.06 -1.34
CA TYR A 79 -1.67 9.86 0.05
C TYR A 79 -0.17 9.64 0.13
N GLU A 80 0.37 9.89 1.32
CA GLU A 80 1.77 9.67 1.63
C GLU A 80 1.89 9.08 3.03
N ALA A 81 2.62 7.98 3.17
CA ALA A 81 2.91 7.38 4.47
C ALA A 81 4.40 7.41 4.77
N LEU A 82 4.77 7.65 6.02
CA LEU A 82 6.13 7.55 6.52
C LEU A 82 6.13 6.70 7.77
N GLY A 83 6.94 5.64 7.83
CA GLY A 83 7.01 4.79 9.02
C GLY A 83 8.19 3.84 9.01
N ASP A 84 8.39 3.16 10.14
CA ASP A 84 9.48 2.22 10.35
C ASP A 84 9.03 0.84 9.84
N VAL A 85 9.65 0.35 8.77
CA VAL A 85 9.32 -0.92 8.10
C VAL A 85 10.29 -2.00 8.55
N GLN A 86 9.73 -3.06 9.13
CA GLN A 86 10.48 -4.20 9.64
C GLN A 86 10.55 -5.30 8.56
N GLY A 87 11.74 -5.50 8.01
CA GLY A 87 12.13 -6.64 7.19
C GLY A 87 12.63 -7.82 8.01
N GLU A 88 13.04 -8.89 7.32
CA GLU A 88 13.60 -10.08 7.97
C GLU A 88 15.01 -9.80 8.53
N SER A 89 15.77 -8.97 7.83
CA SER A 89 17.17 -8.70 8.12
C SER A 89 17.45 -7.25 8.50
N SER A 90 16.48 -6.36 8.29
CA SER A 90 16.64 -4.91 8.39
C SER A 90 15.40 -4.24 9.00
N CYS A 91 15.60 -3.05 9.55
CA CYS A 91 14.52 -2.15 9.96
C CYS A 91 14.86 -0.77 9.43
N GLU A 92 14.01 -0.23 8.55
CA GLU A 92 14.27 1.04 7.87
C GLU A 92 13.05 1.95 7.86
N ARG A 93 13.28 3.24 8.04
CA ARG A 93 12.22 4.24 7.91
C ARG A 93 11.99 4.58 6.45
N LEU A 94 10.84 4.20 5.91
CA LEU A 94 10.51 4.34 4.49
C LEU A 94 9.40 5.37 4.25
N LEU A 95 9.57 6.15 3.19
CA LEU A 95 8.58 7.09 2.66
C LEU A 95 7.83 6.43 1.49
N PHE A 96 6.52 6.31 1.63
CA PHE A 96 5.59 5.84 0.61
C PHE A 96 4.90 7.04 0.01
N SER A 97 5.42 7.54 -1.11
CA SER A 97 4.80 8.64 -1.85
C SER A 97 3.84 8.11 -2.92
N GLY A 98 2.79 8.86 -3.23
CA GLY A 98 1.89 8.51 -4.32
C GLY A 98 0.91 7.37 -4.03
N LEU A 99 0.65 7.07 -2.75
CA LEU A 99 -0.30 6.03 -2.35
C LEU A 99 -1.69 6.34 -2.90
N ARG A 100 -2.32 5.35 -3.55
CA ARG A 100 -3.68 5.47 -4.09
C ARG A 100 -4.65 4.67 -3.25
N TYR A 101 -5.76 5.28 -2.85
CA TYR A 101 -6.80 4.58 -2.13
C TYR A 101 -7.41 3.49 -3.01
N GLU A 102 -7.42 2.25 -2.54
CA GLU A 102 -8.14 1.14 -3.18
C GLU A 102 -9.50 0.91 -2.52
N ASP A 103 -9.49 0.53 -1.24
CA ASP A 103 -10.70 0.10 -0.54
C ASP A 103 -10.57 0.25 0.98
N MET A 104 -11.72 0.26 1.66
CA MET A 104 -11.82 0.24 3.11
C MET A 104 -12.76 -0.86 3.53
N GLU A 105 -12.27 -1.80 4.33
CA GLU A 105 -13.11 -2.83 4.93
C GLU A 105 -13.88 -2.23 6.13
N PRO A 106 -15.21 -2.06 6.03
CA PRO A 106 -15.98 -1.26 6.99
C PRO A 106 -16.10 -1.91 8.37
N VAL A 107 -15.90 -3.24 8.45
CA VAL A 107 -16.03 -4.00 9.70
C VAL A 107 -14.74 -3.96 10.52
N SER A 108 -13.58 -4.07 9.87
CA SER A 108 -12.27 -4.03 10.53
C SER A 108 -11.67 -2.62 10.59
N GLY A 109 -12.23 -1.68 9.83
CA GLY A 109 -11.66 -0.34 9.66
C GLY A 109 -10.34 -0.33 8.88
N LYS A 110 -9.99 -1.46 8.23
CA LYS A 110 -8.75 -1.62 7.49
C LYS A 110 -8.84 -0.85 6.17
N VAL A 111 -7.91 0.07 5.97
CA VAL A 111 -7.82 0.88 4.75
C VAL A 111 -6.65 0.38 3.92
N THR A 112 -6.88 0.13 2.64
CA THR A 112 -5.89 -0.39 1.70
C THR A 112 -5.51 0.67 0.69
N PHE A 113 -4.21 0.87 0.52
CA PHE A 113 -3.64 1.72 -0.52
C PHE A 113 -2.75 0.93 -1.47
N GLU A 114 -2.81 1.24 -2.76
CA GLU A 114 -1.84 0.80 -3.74
C GLU A 114 -0.55 1.61 -3.61
N VAL A 115 0.58 0.91 -3.53
CA VAL A 115 1.92 1.48 -3.70
C VAL A 115 2.26 1.46 -5.18
N THR A 116 2.49 2.63 -5.77
CA THR A 116 2.81 2.77 -7.20
C THR A 116 4.31 2.79 -7.50
N ASP A 117 5.15 2.97 -6.49
CA ASP A 117 6.60 3.08 -6.64
C ASP A 117 7.27 1.70 -6.77
N LEU A 118 7.74 1.38 -7.98
CA LEU A 118 8.39 0.11 -8.30
C LEU A 118 9.76 -0.06 -7.64
N GLU A 119 10.51 1.03 -7.40
CA GLU A 119 11.82 0.96 -6.74
C GLU A 119 11.63 0.64 -5.25
N LEU A 120 10.62 1.27 -4.64
CA LEU A 120 10.26 0.97 -3.25
C LEU A 120 9.76 -0.47 -3.09
N ILE A 121 8.95 -0.97 -4.02
CA ILE A 121 8.51 -2.38 -4.02
C ILE A 121 9.70 -3.33 -4.13
N ARG A 122 10.68 -3.06 -5.01
CA ARG A 122 11.90 -3.86 -5.13
C ARG A 122 12.71 -3.85 -3.84
N LYS A 123 12.92 -2.68 -3.24
CA LYS A 123 13.62 -2.57 -1.96
C LYS A 123 12.94 -3.40 -0.88
N MET A 124 11.62 -3.29 -0.75
CA MET A 124 10.85 -4.07 0.23
C MET A 124 10.92 -5.59 0.00
N LEU A 125 11.06 -6.04 -1.26
CA LEU A 125 11.29 -7.46 -1.56
C LEU A 125 12.65 -7.93 -1.02
N ASP A 126 13.67 -7.07 -1.01
CA ASP A 126 15.03 -7.39 -0.56
C ASP A 126 15.26 -7.24 0.96
N MET A 127 14.35 -6.60 1.69
CA MET A 127 14.47 -6.30 3.14
C MET A 127 14.37 -7.49 4.11
#